data_AF-A0A6G0ZLN8-F1
#
_entry.id   AF-A0A6G0ZLN8-F1
#
_cell.length_a   1.000
_cell.length_b   1.000
_cell.length_c   1.000
_cell.angle_alpha   90.00
_cell.angle_beta   90.00
_cell.angle_gamma   90.00
#
_symmetry.space_group_name_H-M   'P 1'
#
loop_
_entity.id
_entity.type
_entity.pdbx_description
1 polymer ?
#
loop_
_entity_poly.entity_id
_entity_poly.type
_entity_poly.pdbx_seq_one_letter_code
_entity_poly.pdbx_strand_id
1 'polypeptide(L)'
;MFYVFCRFFSGGENYDLLNVRSRTLLKLGLHENALLDAVRVVQIKPKWSKGHFTRGMALFSLKRYQEALLEFSLSAVLGENNQKLKSQINEVLQKLLTIYCNETEDLDLEGWNPISHSYLRSYLNTFINRSNVFDKSSNSLKVKSIIKESTFMKKQLCEISTLTELVQHIFFEIMQTKHYTSSVLINSTLNVDTSLLDESDFNCVLCCEMLRNPVTTPCGHTYCLDCLEHNFDYSFHCPLCLTSLPPSLALSKKNTSEFVNELISCKYTKNSLMQTINWKPEAEQDSTYLPVFVCTNAFPSVSCPLHVFEPRYRLMIRRCIESGTRRFAMISNCCPPMKFAEFGTVLEIKDRIMMGNGCSFLSTIGMRRFKVLVRKEHDGYDMATVQYIEDEKVPSKKLSELYKLHDDVRQRGLTWFDSFRSEIKSEILRTVGFPPSTEPNWEELSDGPAWTWWLLSLLPLGQNAHVDLLANTSIEVRLK
;
A
#
# COMPACT_ATOMS: atom_id res chain seq x y z
N MET A 1 9.65 33.78 -1.23
CA MET A 1 10.24 32.53 -1.75
C MET A 1 9.78 31.26 -1.00
N PHE A 2 9.51 31.29 0.31
CA PHE A 2 8.98 30.13 1.06
C PHE A 2 7.47 29.82 0.85
N TYR A 3 6.68 30.78 0.38
CA TYR A 3 5.22 30.63 0.20
C TYR A 3 4.83 29.74 -1.00
N VAL A 4 5.71 29.60 -2.00
CA VAL A 4 5.46 28.78 -3.20
C VAL A 4 5.74 27.30 -2.92
N PHE A 5 6.67 26.99 -2.01
CA PHE A 5 7.04 25.62 -1.65
C PHE A 5 5.93 24.85 -0.89
N CYS A 6 5.05 25.56 -0.16
CA CYS A 6 3.97 24.91 0.60
C CYS A 6 2.80 24.43 -0.27
N ARG A 7 2.59 24.98 -1.48
CA ARG A 7 1.41 24.68 -2.31
C ARG A 7 1.63 23.51 -3.30
N PHE A 8 2.86 23.20 -3.67
CA PHE A 8 3.16 22.27 -4.78
C PHE A 8 4.08 21.10 -4.43
N PHE A 9 4.50 20.95 -3.17
CA PHE A 9 5.34 19.81 -2.78
C PHE A 9 4.49 18.61 -2.33
N SER A 10 4.27 17.64 -3.20
CA SER A 10 3.64 16.35 -2.90
C SER A 10 4.66 15.19 -2.82
N GLY A 11 5.95 15.49 -2.63
CA GLY A 11 7.03 14.51 -2.72
C GLY A 11 7.71 14.19 -1.40
N GLY A 12 7.56 12.96 -0.90
CA GLY A 12 8.46 12.37 0.09
C GLY A 12 7.80 11.97 1.41
N GLU A 13 8.05 10.73 1.83
CA GLU A 13 7.66 10.13 3.13
C GLU A 13 8.47 10.67 4.32
N ASN A 14 9.06 11.86 4.19
CA ASN A 14 9.90 12.44 5.23
C ASN A 14 9.02 13.14 6.28
N TYR A 15 8.77 12.43 7.39
CA TYR A 15 7.93 12.91 8.49
C TYR A 15 8.48 14.19 9.15
N ASP A 16 9.79 14.44 9.12
CA ASP A 16 10.38 15.66 9.68
C ASP A 16 10.01 16.90 8.83
N LEU A 17 10.03 16.78 7.50
CA LEU A 17 9.61 17.84 6.58
C LEU A 17 8.11 18.11 6.66
N LEU A 18 7.29 17.05 6.72
CA LEU A 18 5.84 17.18 6.90
C LEU A 18 5.49 17.87 8.23
N ASN A 19 6.21 17.56 9.30
CA ASN A 19 6.00 18.20 10.60
C ASN A 19 6.41 19.68 10.59
N VAL A 20 7.51 20.03 9.91
CA VAL A 20 7.92 21.44 9.71
C VAL A 20 6.88 22.19 8.87
N ARG A 21 6.35 21.56 7.82
CA ARG A 21 5.30 22.15 6.98
C ARG A 21 4.00 22.35 7.76
N SER A 22 3.54 21.34 8.49
CA SER A 22 2.35 21.43 9.36
C SER A 22 2.47 22.60 10.35
N ARG A 23 3.60 22.73 11.03
CA ARG A 23 3.87 23.86 11.95
C ARG A 23 3.87 25.21 11.25
N THR A 24 4.33 25.26 10.00
CA THR A 24 4.32 26.48 9.18
C THR A 24 2.89 26.84 8.78
N LEU A 25 2.09 25.87 8.35
CA LEU A 25 0.68 26.03 8.00
C LEU A 25 -0.15 26.50 9.20
N LEU A 26 0.13 26.00 10.42
CA LEU A 26 -0.51 26.50 11.65
C LEU A 26 -0.25 27.99 11.88
N LYS A 27 0.99 28.44 11.66
CA LYS A 27 1.33 29.88 11.76
C LYS A 27 0.66 30.72 10.69
N LEU A 28 0.33 30.14 9.54
CA LEU A 28 -0.36 30.79 8.42
C LEU A 28 -1.89 30.75 8.55
N GLY A 29 -2.44 30.17 9.62
CA GLY A 29 -3.90 30.04 9.82
C GLY A 29 -4.57 28.96 8.98
N LEU A 30 -3.80 28.15 8.25
CA LEU A 30 -4.32 27.06 7.40
C LEU A 30 -4.44 25.78 8.21
N HIS A 31 -5.39 25.75 9.15
CA HIS A 31 -5.49 24.73 10.19
C HIS A 31 -5.86 23.32 9.65
N GLU A 32 -6.71 23.23 8.63
CA GLU A 32 -7.09 21.95 8.02
C GLU A 32 -5.92 21.29 7.27
N ASN A 33 -5.20 22.06 6.46
CA ASN A 33 -4.00 21.57 5.76
C ASN A 33 -2.90 21.16 6.75
N ALA A 34 -2.75 21.91 7.84
CA ALA A 34 -1.83 21.54 8.92
C ALA A 34 -2.22 20.22 9.58
N LEU A 35 -3.51 19.97 9.77
CA LEU A 35 -4.00 18.71 10.34
C LEU A 35 -3.69 17.53 9.40
N LEU A 36 -3.94 17.66 8.09
CA LEU A 36 -3.65 16.60 7.11
C LEU A 36 -2.17 16.17 7.16
N ASP A 37 -1.26 17.14 7.21
CA ASP A 37 0.17 16.86 7.35
C ASP A 37 0.50 16.21 8.69
N ALA A 38 -0.08 16.68 9.80
CA ALA A 38 0.17 16.13 11.12
C ALA A 38 -0.41 14.71 11.28
N VAL A 39 -1.55 14.40 10.65
CA VAL A 39 -2.11 13.03 10.57
C VAL A 39 -1.10 12.12 9.89
N ARG A 40 -0.56 12.54 8.74
CA ARG A 40 0.40 11.77 7.97
C ARG A 40 1.71 11.54 8.73
N VAL A 41 2.18 12.54 9.49
CA VAL A 41 3.34 12.42 10.38
C VAL A 41 3.15 11.32 11.43
N VAL A 42 1.99 11.31 12.11
CA VAL A 42 1.68 10.29 13.13
C VAL A 42 1.49 8.91 12.51
N GLN A 43 0.94 8.82 11.29
CA GLN A 43 0.84 7.55 10.55
C GLN A 43 2.21 6.98 10.16
N ILE A 44 3.15 7.83 9.72
CA ILE A 44 4.51 7.41 9.35
C ILE A 44 5.33 7.05 10.59
N LYS A 45 5.20 7.81 11.69
CA LYS A 45 5.97 7.59 12.92
C LYS A 45 5.11 7.69 14.20
N PRO A 46 4.37 6.61 14.56
CA PRO A 46 3.41 6.62 15.67
C PRO A 46 4.01 6.78 17.07
N LYS A 47 5.32 6.55 17.24
CA LYS A 47 6.01 6.67 18.54
C LYS A 47 6.72 8.02 18.71
N TRP A 48 6.46 9.00 17.84
CA TRP A 48 7.16 10.28 17.85
C TRP A 48 6.36 11.39 18.53
N SER A 49 6.79 11.77 19.73
CA SER A 49 6.13 12.77 20.58
C SER A 49 5.86 14.11 19.88
N LYS A 50 6.82 14.64 19.13
CA LYS A 50 6.69 15.94 18.42
C LYS A 50 5.61 15.91 17.33
N GLY A 51 5.35 14.74 16.75
CA GLY A 51 4.28 14.54 15.76
C GLY A 51 2.89 14.66 16.39
N HIS A 52 2.68 13.94 17.50
CA HIS A 52 1.46 14.03 18.31
C HIS A 52 1.22 15.44 18.86
N PHE A 53 2.28 16.13 19.31
CA PHE A 53 2.18 17.53 19.74
C PHE A 53 1.65 18.44 18.63
N THR A 54 2.21 18.31 17.42
CA THR A 54 1.83 19.15 16.27
C THR A 54 0.41 18.84 15.81
N ARG A 55 0.00 17.57 15.87
CA ARG A 55 -1.39 17.15 15.62
C ARG A 55 -2.37 17.71 16.64
N GLY A 56 -2.02 17.66 17.93
CA GLY A 56 -2.80 18.27 19.02
C GLY A 56 -2.98 19.78 18.82
N MET A 57 -1.93 20.49 18.40
CA MET A 57 -2.01 21.91 18.07
C MET A 57 -2.98 22.20 16.91
N ALA A 58 -2.95 21.39 15.85
CA ALA A 58 -3.85 21.55 14.70
C ALA A 58 -5.33 21.30 15.07
N LEU A 59 -5.59 20.27 15.86
CA LEU A 59 -6.93 19.98 16.39
C LEU A 59 -7.43 21.08 17.32
N PHE A 60 -6.54 21.62 18.16
CA PHE A 60 -6.86 22.74 19.05
C PHE A 60 -7.28 23.99 18.25
N SER A 61 -6.53 24.33 17.19
CA SER A 61 -6.88 25.45 16.31
C SER A 61 -8.20 25.26 15.56
N LEU A 62 -8.60 24.00 15.30
CA LEU A 62 -9.89 23.64 14.71
C LEU A 62 -11.03 23.52 15.74
N LYS A 63 -10.80 23.92 17.00
CA LYS A 63 -11.75 23.80 18.12
C LYS A 63 -12.17 22.37 18.45
N ARG A 64 -11.42 21.36 18.00
CA ARG A 64 -11.62 19.93 18.32
C ARG A 64 -10.91 19.60 19.63
N TYR A 65 -11.35 20.23 20.71
CA TYR A 65 -10.64 20.26 21.99
C TYR A 65 -10.51 18.88 22.66
N GLN A 66 -11.52 18.01 22.51
CA GLN A 66 -11.50 16.64 23.06
C GLN A 66 -10.39 15.80 22.43
N GLU A 67 -10.26 15.85 21.10
CA GLU A 67 -9.22 15.13 20.35
C GLU A 67 -7.84 15.76 20.58
N ALA A 68 -7.77 17.09 20.70
CA ALA A 68 -6.53 17.78 21.03
C ALA A 68 -5.97 17.35 22.39
N LEU A 69 -6.83 17.18 23.40
CA LEU A 69 -6.44 16.72 24.73
C LEU A 69 -5.80 15.32 24.68
N LEU A 70 -6.40 14.40 23.93
CA LEU A 70 -5.90 13.04 23.74
C LEU A 70 -4.49 13.07 23.10
N GLU A 71 -4.31 13.84 22.03
CA GLU A 71 -3.02 13.94 21.32
C GLU A 71 -1.93 14.60 22.16
N PHE A 72 -2.28 15.60 23.00
CA PHE A 72 -1.34 16.19 23.95
C PHE A 72 -0.95 15.20 25.05
N SER A 73 -1.89 14.39 25.56
CA SER A 73 -1.57 13.32 26.51
C SER A 73 -0.67 12.25 25.88
N LEU A 74 -0.92 11.86 24.63
CA LEU A 74 -0.03 10.93 23.91
C LEU A 74 1.37 11.53 23.70
N SER A 75 1.47 12.82 23.37
CA SER A 75 2.75 13.52 23.29
C SER A 75 3.49 13.55 24.64
N ALA A 76 2.77 13.61 25.76
CA ALA A 76 3.35 13.58 27.10
C ALA A 76 3.92 12.20 27.46
N VAL A 77 3.22 11.14 27.07
CA VAL A 77 3.65 9.74 27.26
C VAL A 77 4.94 9.46 26.48
N LEU A 78 4.95 9.86 25.20
CA LEU A 78 6.00 9.50 24.24
C LEU A 78 7.26 10.38 24.31
N GLY A 79 7.22 11.52 25.01
CA GLY A 79 8.27 12.55 24.98
C GLY A 79 8.79 12.97 26.34
N GLU A 80 9.71 13.94 26.34
CA GLU A 80 10.12 14.65 27.55
C GLU A 80 9.11 15.74 27.91
N ASN A 81 8.89 15.90 29.20
CA ASN A 81 7.79 16.67 29.75
C ASN A 81 8.09 18.17 29.70
N ASN A 82 7.69 18.83 28.61
CA ASN A 82 7.98 20.25 28.37
C ASN A 82 6.95 21.17 29.04
N GLN A 83 7.41 22.29 29.63
CA GLN A 83 6.52 23.32 30.21
C GLN A 83 5.48 23.83 29.19
N LYS A 84 5.86 23.89 27.91
CA LYS A 84 4.99 24.23 26.79
C LYS A 84 3.85 23.22 26.57
N LEU A 85 4.07 21.93 26.83
CA LEU A 85 3.03 20.91 26.68
C LEU A 85 2.01 21.03 27.83
N LYS A 86 2.49 21.26 29.05
CA LYS A 86 1.63 21.49 30.23
C LYS A 86 0.72 22.71 30.05
N SER A 87 1.26 23.82 29.52
CA SER A 87 0.45 25.01 29.26
C SER A 87 -0.64 24.75 28.22
N GLN A 88 -0.35 24.01 27.15
CA GLN A 88 -1.33 23.67 26.12
C GLN A 88 -2.43 22.73 26.64
N ILE A 89 -2.10 21.74 27.47
CA ILE A 89 -3.10 20.87 28.12
C ILE A 89 -4.02 21.69 29.03
N ASN A 90 -3.47 22.59 29.84
CA ASN A 90 -4.27 23.48 30.69
C ASN A 90 -5.20 24.38 29.87
N GLU A 91 -4.72 24.93 28.76
CA GLU A 91 -5.51 25.78 27.87
C GLU A 91 -6.66 25.00 27.21
N VAL A 92 -6.42 23.76 26.78
CA VAL A 92 -7.45 22.86 26.22
C VAL A 92 -8.51 22.53 27.26
N LEU A 93 -8.10 22.19 28.48
CA LEU A 93 -9.01 21.87 29.58
C LEU A 93 -9.86 23.06 29.98
N GLN A 94 -9.28 24.26 30.05
CA GLN A 94 -10.04 25.49 30.30
C GLN A 94 -11.07 25.74 29.20
N LYS A 95 -10.71 25.59 27.92
CA LYS A 95 -11.66 25.75 26.80
C LYS A 95 -12.78 24.71 26.83
N LEU A 96 -12.49 23.46 27.18
CA LEU A 96 -13.49 22.42 27.37
C LEU A 96 -14.46 22.79 28.50
N LEU A 97 -13.93 23.18 29.66
CA LEU A 97 -14.75 23.58 30.81
C LEU A 97 -15.62 24.80 30.50
N THR A 98 -15.12 25.81 29.79
CA THR A 98 -15.91 26.98 29.37
C THR A 98 -17.06 26.61 28.42
N ILE A 99 -16.84 25.65 27.51
CA ILE A 99 -17.89 25.17 26.60
C ILE A 99 -18.99 24.45 27.39
N TYR A 100 -18.62 23.60 28.34
CA TYR A 100 -19.57 22.86 29.16
C TYR A 100 -20.31 23.75 30.18
N CYS A 101 -19.68 24.80 30.72
CA CYS A 101 -20.33 25.71 31.67
C CYS A 101 -21.29 26.71 31.00
N ASN A 102 -21.18 26.96 29.69
CA ASN A 102 -22.07 27.91 28.99
C ASN A 102 -23.36 27.27 28.45
N GLU A 103 -23.53 25.94 28.52
CA GLU A 103 -24.73 25.24 28.07
C GLU A 103 -25.73 24.92 29.20
N THR A 104 -25.42 25.26 30.45
CA THR A 104 -26.30 25.05 31.61
C THR A 104 -26.21 26.22 32.59
N GLU A 105 -27.28 27.01 32.69
CA GLU A 105 -27.54 27.81 33.89
C GLU A 105 -27.76 26.84 35.07
N ASP A 106 -27.01 27.06 36.14
CA ASP A 106 -26.94 26.27 37.38
C ASP A 106 -26.45 24.82 37.27
N LEU A 107 -25.13 24.65 37.23
CA LEU A 107 -24.48 23.41 37.69
C LEU A 107 -23.92 23.64 39.10
N ASP A 108 -24.70 23.21 40.09
CA ASP A 108 -24.26 23.05 41.47
C ASP A 108 -23.09 22.05 41.52
N LEU A 109 -21.90 22.52 41.87
CA LEU A 109 -20.64 21.76 41.77
C LEU A 109 -20.44 20.76 42.92
N GLU A 110 -21.38 20.60 43.84
CA GLU A 110 -21.32 19.58 44.89
C GLU A 110 -21.54 18.14 44.40
N GLY A 111 -21.86 17.94 43.12
CA GLY A 111 -22.06 16.62 42.50
C GLY A 111 -21.23 16.33 41.25
N TRP A 112 -20.35 17.23 40.82
CA TRP A 112 -19.70 17.11 39.52
C TRP A 112 -18.49 16.16 39.56
N ASN A 113 -18.74 14.89 39.22
CA ASN A 113 -17.73 13.86 39.09
C ASN A 113 -17.38 13.62 37.61
N PRO A 114 -16.15 13.91 37.15
CA PRO A 114 -15.71 13.69 35.76
C PRO A 114 -15.83 12.23 35.28
N ILE A 115 -15.93 11.28 36.22
CA ILE A 115 -16.06 9.84 35.95
C ILE A 115 -17.54 9.41 35.82
N SER A 116 -18.50 10.27 36.16
CA SER A 116 -19.92 10.00 35.91
C SER A 116 -20.36 10.29 34.48
N HIS A 117 -19.52 10.98 33.68
CA HIS A 117 -19.81 11.18 32.26
C HIS A 117 -19.73 9.82 31.54
N SER A 118 -20.89 9.28 31.18
CA SER A 118 -21.06 7.98 30.53
C SER A 118 -20.11 7.79 29.34
N TYR A 119 -19.79 8.87 28.64
CA TYR A 119 -18.86 8.89 27.50
C TYR A 119 -17.40 8.66 27.89
N LEU A 120 -16.86 9.37 28.89
CA LEU A 120 -15.46 9.21 29.34
C LEU A 120 -15.25 7.90 30.10
N ARG A 121 -16.23 7.50 30.92
CA ARG A 121 -16.21 6.20 31.60
C ARG A 121 -16.34 5.03 30.62
N SER A 122 -17.19 5.13 29.59
CA SER A 122 -17.30 4.12 28.54
C SER A 122 -16.02 4.02 27.72
N TYR A 123 -15.44 5.16 27.32
CA TYR A 123 -14.23 5.22 26.52
C TYR A 123 -12.99 4.72 27.28
N LEU A 124 -12.84 5.10 28.57
CA LEU A 124 -11.77 4.59 29.42
C LEU A 124 -11.99 3.12 29.83
N ASN A 125 -13.22 2.68 30.11
CA ASN A 125 -13.50 1.26 30.38
C ASN A 125 -13.34 0.37 29.15
N THR A 126 -13.64 0.83 27.94
CA THR A 126 -13.35 0.04 26.72
C THR A 126 -11.85 -0.01 26.42
N PHE A 127 -11.10 1.03 26.78
CA PHE A 127 -9.65 1.04 26.66
C PHE A 127 -8.97 0.17 27.73
N ILE A 128 -9.45 0.20 28.99
CA ILE A 128 -8.90 -0.54 30.13
C ILE A 128 -9.35 -2.01 30.14
N ASN A 129 -10.59 -2.32 29.74
CA ASN A 129 -11.08 -3.71 29.65
C ASN A 129 -10.56 -4.47 28.42
N ARG A 130 -9.92 -3.80 27.44
CA ARG A 130 -9.10 -4.49 26.43
C ARG A 130 -7.72 -4.91 26.96
N SER A 131 -7.32 -4.45 28.14
CA SER A 131 -6.06 -4.83 28.80
C SER A 131 -6.21 -5.73 30.04
N ASN A 132 -7.43 -6.03 30.50
CA ASN A 132 -7.67 -6.85 31.70
C ASN A 132 -8.68 -7.99 31.46
N VAL A 133 -8.34 -8.99 30.65
CA VAL A 133 -9.14 -10.24 30.54
C VAL A 133 -8.64 -11.36 31.47
N PHE A 134 -7.54 -11.17 32.20
CA PHE A 134 -7.15 -12.11 33.26
C PHE A 134 -7.34 -11.50 34.64
N ASP A 135 -8.55 -11.64 35.17
CA ASP A 135 -8.66 -12.13 36.55
C ASP A 135 -10.07 -12.61 36.88
N LYS A 136 -10.21 -13.93 36.99
CA LYS A 136 -11.11 -14.61 37.93
C LYS A 136 -10.93 -16.12 37.80
N SER A 137 -9.95 -16.67 38.51
CA SER A 137 -10.19 -17.78 39.44
C SER A 137 -8.90 -18.23 40.12
N SER A 138 -8.88 -18.03 41.44
CA SER A 138 -8.28 -18.87 42.47
C SER A 138 -6.78 -19.23 42.43
N ASN A 139 -6.16 -18.91 43.57
CA ASN A 139 -5.04 -19.58 44.24
C ASN A 139 -3.60 -19.11 43.95
N SER A 140 -3.21 -18.14 44.78
CA SER A 140 -2.05 -18.21 45.69
C SER A 140 -0.65 -18.42 45.07
N LEU A 141 0.19 -17.39 45.10
CA LEU A 141 1.30 -17.25 46.08
C LEU A 141 2.32 -16.18 45.63
N LYS A 142 2.52 -15.20 46.54
CA LYS A 142 3.76 -14.48 46.85
C LYS A 142 4.58 -13.86 45.71
N VAL A 143 4.34 -12.56 45.47
CA VAL A 143 5.40 -11.60 45.16
C VAL A 143 5.35 -10.49 46.21
N LYS A 144 5.87 -10.78 47.39
CA LYS A 144 6.20 -9.79 48.43
C LYS A 144 7.63 -9.33 48.19
N SER A 145 7.81 -8.24 47.44
CA SER A 145 8.88 -7.24 47.61
C SER A 145 8.94 -6.35 46.37
N ILE A 146 9.22 -5.06 46.57
CA ILE A 146 9.30 -4.00 45.56
C ILE A 146 7.94 -3.36 45.21
N ILE A 147 7.15 -3.05 46.24
CA ILE A 147 6.39 -1.80 46.25
C ILE A 147 6.82 -1.07 47.52
N LYS A 148 7.83 -0.20 47.41
CA LYS A 148 7.95 0.88 48.39
C LYS A 148 6.81 1.82 48.08
N GLU A 149 5.75 1.69 48.89
CA GLU A 149 4.59 2.55 48.92
C GLU A 149 5.01 4.03 48.88
N SER A 150 4.86 4.68 47.73
CA SER A 150 4.73 6.13 47.72
C SER A 150 3.39 6.45 48.37
N THR A 151 3.44 7.14 49.51
CA THR A 151 2.35 7.54 50.39
C THR A 151 1.21 8.36 49.74
N PHE A 152 1.21 8.51 48.42
CA PHE A 152 0.18 9.20 47.62
C PHE A 152 -0.93 8.26 47.10
N MET A 153 -0.85 6.94 47.35
CA MET A 153 -1.89 5.97 46.96
C MET A 153 -3.17 6.00 47.84
N LYS A 154 -3.36 7.03 48.67
CA LYS A 154 -4.47 7.12 49.63
C LYS A 154 -5.51 8.20 49.36
N LYS A 155 -5.30 9.12 48.41
CA LYS A 155 -6.34 10.10 48.07
C LYS A 155 -7.28 9.56 47.01
N GLN A 156 -8.58 9.48 47.32
CA GLN A 156 -9.61 9.17 46.31
C GLN A 156 -9.74 10.35 45.32
N LEU A 157 -10.15 10.08 44.07
CA LEU A 157 -10.43 11.10 43.04
C LEU A 157 -11.41 12.21 43.52
N CYS A 158 -12.19 11.90 44.55
CA CYS A 158 -13.12 12.79 45.26
C CYS A 158 -12.43 13.89 46.07
N GLU A 159 -11.11 13.80 46.32
CA GLU A 159 -10.35 14.68 47.21
C GLU A 159 -9.37 15.61 46.47
N ILE A 160 -9.50 15.67 45.14
CA ILE A 160 -8.69 16.49 44.23
C ILE A 160 -9.49 17.76 43.93
N SER A 161 -9.08 18.89 44.50
CA SER A 161 -9.86 20.15 44.46
C SER A 161 -9.38 21.13 43.39
N THR A 162 -8.29 20.82 42.69
CA THR A 162 -7.72 21.72 41.69
C THR A 162 -7.32 21.00 40.38
N LEU A 163 -7.49 21.70 39.25
CA LEU A 163 -7.09 21.24 37.92
C LEU A 163 -5.60 20.82 37.87
N THR A 164 -4.77 21.51 38.65
CA THR A 164 -3.32 21.26 38.75
C THR A 164 -3.01 19.88 39.36
N GLU A 165 -3.77 19.46 40.37
CA GLU A 165 -3.61 18.14 41.01
C GLU A 165 -4.13 17.00 40.12
N LEU A 166 -5.22 17.23 39.37
CA LEU A 166 -5.73 16.27 38.39
C LEU A 166 -4.72 16.05 37.25
N VAL A 167 -4.13 17.13 36.74
CA VAL A 167 -3.07 17.06 35.73
C VAL A 167 -1.84 16.33 36.28
N GLN A 168 -1.45 16.58 37.53
CA GLN A 168 -0.35 15.84 38.17
C GLN A 168 -0.66 14.34 38.33
N HIS A 169 -1.89 13.98 38.67
CA HIS A 169 -2.31 12.58 38.78
C HIS A 169 -2.30 11.87 37.42
N ILE A 170 -2.82 12.52 36.36
CA ILE A 170 -2.76 11.99 34.99
C ILE A 170 -1.32 11.83 34.54
N PHE A 171 -0.45 12.79 34.83
CA PHE A 171 0.99 12.68 34.54
C PHE A 171 1.67 11.55 35.32
N PHE A 172 1.27 11.30 36.57
CA PHE A 172 1.80 10.22 37.41
C PHE A 172 1.39 8.83 36.89
N GLU A 173 0.13 8.65 36.53
CA GLU A 173 -0.39 7.42 35.88
C GLU A 173 0.33 7.15 34.54
N ILE A 174 0.51 8.20 33.73
CA ILE A 174 1.27 8.13 32.48
C ILE A 174 2.73 7.69 32.72
N MET A 175 3.37 8.17 33.79
CA MET A 175 4.74 7.78 34.15
C MET A 175 4.81 6.34 34.69
N GLN A 176 3.79 5.86 35.41
CA GLN A 176 3.70 4.45 35.81
C GLN A 176 3.57 3.52 34.60
N THR A 177 2.75 3.86 33.59
CA THR A 177 2.69 3.09 32.34
C THR A 177 4.04 3.03 31.62
N LYS A 178 4.86 4.09 31.69
CA LYS A 178 6.21 4.13 31.08
C LYS A 178 7.18 3.17 31.79
N HIS A 179 7.11 3.09 33.12
CA HIS A 179 7.87 2.13 33.93
C HIS A 179 7.38 0.69 33.72
N TYR A 180 6.07 0.49 33.62
CA TYR A 180 5.45 -0.82 33.35
C TYR A 180 5.81 -1.35 31.94
N THR A 181 5.80 -0.50 30.90
CA THR A 181 6.26 -0.91 29.56
C THR A 181 7.75 -1.24 29.50
N SER A 182 8.56 -0.62 30.38
CA SER A 182 10.01 -0.87 30.43
C SER A 182 10.35 -2.15 31.20
N SER A 183 9.53 -2.55 32.19
CA SER A 183 9.68 -3.82 32.89
C SER A 183 9.09 -5.01 32.11
N VAL A 184 8.02 -4.81 31.33
CA VAL A 184 7.45 -5.85 30.45
C VAL A 184 8.39 -6.21 29.30
N LEU A 185 9.21 -5.27 28.80
CA LEU A 185 10.27 -5.60 27.83
C LEU A 185 11.38 -6.49 28.39
N ILE A 186 11.51 -6.60 29.72
CA ILE A 186 12.53 -7.44 30.39
C ILE A 186 11.98 -8.85 30.67
N ASN A 187 10.65 -9.02 30.75
CA ASN A 187 9.99 -10.31 30.97
C ASN A 187 9.23 -10.77 29.72
N SER A 188 9.94 -11.00 28.62
CA SER A 188 9.41 -11.66 27.44
C SER A 188 9.26 -13.16 27.68
N THR A 189 8.17 -13.58 28.32
CA THR A 189 7.56 -14.91 28.15
C THR A 189 6.12 -14.85 28.65
N LEU A 190 5.17 -14.63 27.73
CA LEU A 190 3.77 -14.95 27.99
C LEU A 190 3.67 -16.48 28.10
N ASN A 191 3.50 -17.00 29.31
CA ASN A 191 3.28 -18.43 29.54
C ASN A 191 1.87 -18.78 29.06
N VAL A 192 1.75 -19.21 27.80
CA VAL A 192 0.49 -19.71 27.25
C VAL A 192 0.36 -21.18 27.64
N ASP A 193 -0.73 -21.53 28.32
CA ASP A 193 -1.04 -22.94 28.58
C ASP A 193 -1.37 -23.63 27.26
N THR A 194 -0.36 -24.29 26.71
CA THR A 194 -0.47 -24.98 25.43
C THR A 194 -1.54 -26.09 25.46
N SER A 195 -1.98 -26.59 26.61
CA SER A 195 -2.98 -27.68 26.68
C SER A 195 -4.37 -27.30 26.15
N LEU A 196 -4.67 -26.01 25.99
CA LEU A 196 -5.97 -25.49 25.55
C LEU A 196 -6.06 -25.13 24.06
N LEU A 197 -4.99 -25.37 23.29
CA LEU A 197 -4.90 -25.02 21.87
C LEU A 197 -5.08 -26.27 21.00
N ASP A 198 -6.06 -26.22 20.11
CA ASP A 198 -6.35 -27.28 19.13
C ASP A 198 -5.70 -26.98 17.78
N GLU A 199 -5.48 -28.02 16.96
CA GLU A 199 -4.83 -27.85 15.65
C GLU A 199 -5.62 -26.92 14.71
N SER A 200 -6.94 -26.90 14.85
CA SER A 200 -7.83 -26.03 14.08
C SER A 200 -7.66 -24.54 14.38
N ASP A 201 -7.14 -24.18 15.55
CA ASP A 201 -6.95 -22.77 15.95
C ASP A 201 -5.85 -22.08 15.15
N PHE A 202 -5.00 -22.88 14.50
CA PHE A 202 -3.94 -22.39 13.62
C PHE A 202 -4.30 -22.48 12.15
N ASN A 203 -5.54 -22.79 11.79
CA ASN A 203 -5.96 -22.84 10.39
C ASN A 203 -6.42 -21.47 9.89
N CYS A 204 -5.97 -21.11 8.69
CA CYS A 204 -6.45 -19.94 7.98
C CYS A 204 -7.83 -20.20 7.40
N VAL A 205 -8.79 -19.30 7.63
CA VAL A 205 -10.15 -19.45 7.09
C VAL A 205 -10.23 -19.26 5.57
N LEU A 206 -9.19 -18.70 4.94
CA LEU A 206 -9.17 -18.45 3.49
C LEU A 206 -8.63 -19.64 2.69
N CYS A 207 -7.52 -20.23 3.12
CA CYS A 207 -6.96 -21.41 2.45
C CYS A 207 -7.32 -22.73 3.14
N CYS A 208 -7.97 -22.68 4.31
CA CYS A 208 -8.32 -23.84 5.14
C CYS A 208 -7.13 -24.71 5.56
N GLU A 209 -5.92 -24.18 5.48
CA GLU A 209 -4.67 -24.83 5.87
C GLU A 209 -4.03 -24.10 7.07
N MET A 210 -3.04 -24.73 7.71
CA MET A 210 -2.28 -24.10 8.79
C MET A 210 -1.66 -22.76 8.34
N LEU A 211 -1.74 -21.76 9.22
CA LEU A 211 -1.30 -20.39 9.00
C LEU A 211 0.18 -20.32 8.62
N ARG A 212 0.45 -19.83 7.40
CA ARG A 212 1.79 -19.50 6.92
C ARG A 212 2.02 -18.00 7.03
N ASN A 213 3.12 -17.59 7.65
CA ASN A 213 3.42 -16.18 7.87
C ASN A 213 2.17 -15.43 8.40
N PRO A 214 1.59 -15.85 9.54
CA PRO A 214 0.32 -15.35 10.05
C PRO A 214 0.36 -13.83 10.17
N VAL A 215 -0.67 -13.14 9.67
CA VAL A 215 -0.87 -11.70 9.84
C VAL A 215 -2.17 -11.49 10.60
N THR A 216 -2.05 -10.90 11.79
CA THR A 216 -3.19 -10.50 12.60
C THR A 216 -3.60 -9.08 12.24
N THR A 217 -4.80 -8.95 11.68
CA THR A 217 -5.39 -7.66 11.30
C THR A 217 -5.77 -6.82 12.53
N PRO A 218 -5.96 -5.49 12.42
CA PRO A 218 -6.40 -4.63 13.54
C PRO A 218 -7.75 -5.02 14.14
N CYS A 219 -8.58 -5.76 13.40
CA CYS A 219 -9.83 -6.31 13.89
C CYS A 219 -9.67 -7.63 14.66
N GLY A 220 -8.44 -8.14 14.80
CA GLY A 220 -8.10 -9.34 15.59
C GLY A 220 -8.10 -10.66 14.82
N HIS A 221 -8.54 -10.67 13.55
CA HIS A 221 -8.53 -11.88 12.73
C HIS A 221 -7.16 -12.14 12.13
N THR A 222 -6.75 -13.41 12.10
CA THR A 222 -5.44 -13.86 11.60
C THR A 222 -5.60 -14.67 10.32
N TYR A 223 -4.79 -14.36 9.32
CA TYR A 223 -4.76 -15.03 8.02
C TYR A 223 -3.32 -15.34 7.61
N CYS A 224 -3.11 -16.19 6.62
CA CYS A 224 -1.82 -16.22 5.93
C CYS A 224 -1.55 -14.86 5.29
N LEU A 225 -0.31 -14.39 5.32
CA LEU A 225 0.10 -13.16 4.63
C LEU A 225 -0.42 -13.15 3.19
N ASP A 226 -0.12 -14.22 2.43
CA ASP A 226 -0.49 -14.33 1.03
C ASP A 226 -2.01 -14.30 0.82
N CYS A 227 -2.78 -14.98 1.68
CA CYS A 227 -4.24 -15.00 1.60
C CYS A 227 -4.86 -13.63 1.88
N LEU A 228 -4.32 -12.89 2.85
CA LEU A 228 -4.78 -11.54 3.16
C LEU A 228 -4.42 -10.55 2.05
N GLU A 229 -3.22 -10.65 1.48
CA GLU A 229 -2.81 -9.80 0.36
C GLU A 229 -3.65 -10.09 -0.89
N HIS A 230 -4.01 -11.35 -1.15
CA HIS A 230 -4.95 -11.70 -2.23
C HIS A 230 -6.34 -11.10 -2.01
N ASN A 231 -6.83 -11.05 -0.77
CA ASN A 231 -8.07 -10.34 -0.48
C ASN A 231 -7.99 -8.85 -0.83
N PHE A 232 -6.83 -8.20 -0.59
CA PHE A 232 -6.61 -6.80 -0.99
C PHE A 232 -6.57 -6.57 -2.50
N ASP A 233 -6.42 -7.62 -3.31
CA ASP A 233 -6.59 -7.51 -4.76
C ASP A 233 -8.05 -7.21 -5.15
N TYR A 234 -9.03 -7.43 -4.27
CA TYR A 234 -10.45 -7.19 -4.58
C TYR A 234 -11.18 -6.32 -3.54
N SER A 235 -10.80 -6.38 -2.26
CA SER A 235 -11.47 -5.68 -1.16
C SER A 235 -10.50 -5.33 -0.03
N PHE A 236 -10.61 -4.10 0.50
CA PHE A 236 -9.90 -3.70 1.72
C PHE A 236 -10.66 -4.04 3.00
N HIS A 237 -11.62 -4.96 2.96
CA HIS A 237 -12.36 -5.39 4.16
C HIS A 237 -11.84 -6.72 4.67
N CYS A 238 -11.92 -6.92 5.97
CA CYS A 238 -11.64 -8.20 6.60
C CYS A 238 -12.62 -9.27 6.06
N PRO A 239 -12.12 -10.41 5.55
CA PRO A 239 -12.99 -11.47 5.04
C PRO A 239 -14.00 -12.03 6.04
N LEU A 240 -13.64 -12.05 7.33
CA LEU A 240 -14.49 -12.62 8.38
C LEU A 240 -15.51 -11.64 8.94
N CYS A 241 -15.10 -10.40 9.24
CA CYS A 241 -15.95 -9.44 9.95
C CYS A 241 -16.27 -8.17 9.16
N LEU A 242 -15.83 -8.10 7.90
CA LEU A 242 -16.08 -6.99 6.98
C LEU A 242 -15.60 -5.62 7.48
N THR A 243 -14.76 -5.59 8.52
CA THR A 243 -14.17 -4.35 9.02
C THR A 243 -13.19 -3.79 7.99
N SER A 244 -13.26 -2.50 7.69
CA SER A 244 -12.30 -1.84 6.81
C SER A 244 -10.88 -1.96 7.38
N LEU A 245 -9.99 -2.53 6.59
CA LEU A 245 -8.58 -2.70 6.91
C LEU A 245 -7.76 -1.56 6.28
N PRO A 246 -6.75 -1.03 6.99
CA PRO A 246 -5.91 0.03 6.46
C PRO A 246 -5.05 -0.48 5.29
N PRO A 247 -4.95 0.26 4.17
CA PRO A 247 -4.14 -0.14 3.01
C PRO A 247 -2.64 -0.32 3.30
N SER A 248 -2.15 0.24 4.40
CA SER A 248 -0.78 0.04 4.87
C SER A 248 -0.46 -1.42 5.21
N LEU A 249 -1.46 -2.25 5.53
CA LEU A 249 -1.29 -3.69 5.70
C LEU A 249 -0.91 -4.38 4.38
N ALA A 250 -1.36 -3.88 3.23
CA ALA A 250 -1.05 -4.42 1.90
C ALA A 250 0.36 -4.04 1.41
N LEU A 251 0.96 -3.02 2.00
CA LEU A 251 2.28 -2.48 1.61
C LEU A 251 3.41 -2.93 2.56
N SER A 252 3.05 -3.44 3.73
CA SER A 252 4.00 -3.89 4.75
C SER A 252 4.43 -5.33 4.49
N LYS A 253 5.51 -5.52 3.73
CA LYS A 253 6.13 -6.84 3.49
C LYS A 253 6.60 -7.59 4.75
N LYS A 254 6.37 -7.10 5.99
CA LYS A 254 7.07 -7.60 7.20
C LYS A 254 6.28 -7.58 8.52
N ASN A 255 4.95 -7.55 8.53
CA ASN A 255 4.18 -7.59 9.80
C ASN A 255 3.55 -8.96 10.05
N THR A 256 4.36 -10.01 10.07
CA THR A 256 3.90 -11.31 10.57
C THR A 256 3.75 -11.23 12.09
N SER A 257 2.74 -11.92 12.62
CA SER A 257 2.47 -12.02 14.05
C SER A 257 3.48 -12.99 14.67
N GLU A 258 4.59 -12.43 15.17
CA GLU A 258 5.67 -13.19 15.84
C GLU A 258 5.12 -14.11 16.94
N PHE A 259 4.15 -13.62 17.71
CA PHE A 259 3.48 -14.40 18.74
C PHE A 259 2.78 -15.66 18.20
N VAL A 260 2.04 -15.55 17.09
CA VAL A 260 1.36 -16.72 16.49
C VAL A 260 2.38 -17.70 15.92
N ASN A 261 3.47 -17.20 15.33
CA ASN A 261 4.58 -18.03 14.87
C ASN A 261 5.27 -18.78 16.02
N GLU A 262 5.48 -18.13 17.16
CA GLU A 262 6.04 -18.75 18.36
C GLU A 262 5.13 -19.86 18.90
N LEU A 263 3.81 -19.65 18.95
CA LEU A 263 2.84 -20.66 19.39
C LEU A 263 2.81 -21.89 18.49
N ILE A 264 2.80 -21.68 17.16
CA ILE A 264 2.90 -22.77 16.18
C ILE A 264 4.22 -23.53 16.40
N SER A 265 5.33 -22.81 16.59
CA SER A 265 6.64 -23.42 16.80
C SER A 265 6.72 -24.22 18.10
N CYS A 266 6.16 -23.73 19.21
CA CYS A 266 6.16 -24.40 20.51
C CYS A 266 5.34 -25.71 20.54
N LYS A 267 4.27 -25.80 19.74
CA LYS A 267 3.43 -27.01 19.64
C LYS A 267 3.98 -28.05 18.68
N TYR A 268 4.48 -27.63 17.53
CA TYR A 268 4.74 -28.54 16.40
C TYR A 268 6.22 -28.93 16.20
N THR A 269 7.19 -28.41 16.98
CA THR A 269 8.61 -28.84 16.86
C THR A 269 8.93 -30.21 17.45
N LYS A 270 8.01 -30.88 18.15
CA LYS A 270 8.29 -32.22 18.74
C LYS A 270 7.86 -33.43 17.91
N ASN A 271 7.02 -33.27 16.88
CA ASN A 271 6.63 -34.39 16.04
C ASN A 271 6.56 -33.97 14.56
N SER A 272 7.42 -34.62 13.78
CA SER A 272 7.31 -34.79 12.33
C SER A 272 7.44 -33.52 11.48
N LEU A 273 8.53 -33.50 10.70
CA LEU A 273 8.63 -32.88 9.39
C LEU A 273 7.73 -31.66 9.22
N MET A 274 8.30 -30.48 9.49
CA MET A 274 7.97 -29.29 8.71
C MET A 274 8.10 -29.71 7.23
N GLN A 275 7.02 -30.25 6.67
CA GLN A 275 6.69 -30.03 5.30
C GLN A 275 6.52 -28.52 5.27
N THR A 276 7.64 -27.84 5.01
CA THR A 276 7.66 -26.80 3.99
C THR A 276 6.94 -27.42 2.80
N ILE A 277 5.60 -27.45 2.84
CA ILE A 277 4.78 -27.49 1.65
C ILE A 277 5.25 -26.22 0.99
N ASN A 278 6.19 -26.43 0.08
CA ASN A 278 6.77 -25.44 -0.76
C ASN A 278 5.57 -25.03 -1.62
N TRP A 279 4.72 -24.15 -1.09
CA TRP A 279 3.77 -23.40 -1.88
C TRP A 279 4.66 -22.49 -2.71
N LYS A 280 5.19 -23.08 -3.78
CA LYS A 280 5.56 -22.33 -4.94
C LYS A 280 4.26 -21.65 -5.37
N PRO A 281 4.28 -20.36 -5.72
CA PRO A 281 3.15 -19.79 -6.43
C PRO A 281 2.81 -20.78 -7.55
N GLU A 282 1.52 -21.01 -7.84
CA GLU A 282 1.05 -21.90 -8.93
C GLU A 282 1.68 -21.58 -10.31
N ALA A 283 2.52 -20.54 -10.39
CA ALA A 283 3.43 -20.17 -11.46
C ALA A 283 4.44 -21.24 -11.93
N GLU A 284 4.48 -22.45 -11.36
CA GLU A 284 5.25 -23.56 -11.95
C GLU A 284 4.42 -24.65 -12.64
N GLN A 285 3.09 -24.61 -12.61
CA GLN A 285 2.30 -25.70 -13.21
C GLN A 285 2.07 -25.59 -14.72
N ASP A 286 2.37 -24.46 -15.36
CA ASP A 286 2.52 -24.41 -16.82
C ASP A 286 3.35 -23.19 -17.22
N SER A 287 4.67 -23.37 -17.43
CA SER A 287 5.51 -22.39 -18.13
C SER A 287 5.03 -22.08 -19.57
N THR A 288 4.02 -22.81 -20.03
CA THR A 288 3.44 -22.75 -21.37
C THR A 288 2.40 -21.64 -21.52
N TYR A 289 1.69 -21.24 -20.45
CA TYR A 289 0.64 -20.22 -20.53
C TYR A 289 1.16 -18.84 -20.15
N LEU A 290 0.95 -17.87 -21.04
CA LEU A 290 1.26 -16.47 -20.84
C LEU A 290 -0.01 -15.73 -20.39
N PRO A 291 0.03 -14.95 -19.29
CA PRO A 291 -1.11 -14.13 -18.87
C PRO A 291 -1.41 -13.05 -19.92
N VAL A 292 -2.69 -12.78 -20.20
CA VAL A 292 -3.16 -11.89 -21.26
C VAL A 292 -3.84 -10.65 -20.67
N PHE A 293 -3.34 -9.48 -21.05
CA PHE A 293 -3.95 -8.18 -20.83
C PHE A 293 -4.68 -7.74 -22.11
N VAL A 294 -6.00 -7.67 -22.07
CA VAL A 294 -6.82 -7.24 -23.20
C VAL A 294 -7.08 -5.74 -23.10
N CYS A 295 -6.51 -4.93 -24.00
CA CYS A 295 -6.72 -3.49 -24.00
C CYS A 295 -6.44 -2.83 -25.36
N THR A 296 -5.18 -2.78 -25.77
CA THR A 296 -4.74 -2.06 -26.96
C THR A 296 -3.67 -2.84 -27.72
N ASN A 297 -3.31 -2.36 -28.91
CA ASN A 297 -2.17 -2.90 -29.64
C ASN A 297 -0.87 -2.36 -29.00
N ALA A 298 0.08 -3.26 -28.76
CA ALA A 298 1.45 -2.91 -28.43
C ALA A 298 2.38 -3.42 -29.52
N PHE A 299 3.51 -2.74 -29.72
CA PHE A 299 4.45 -3.05 -30.78
C PHE A 299 5.84 -3.38 -30.21
N PRO A 300 6.62 -4.23 -30.90
CA PRO A 300 8.01 -4.51 -30.54
C PRO A 300 8.84 -3.24 -30.35
N SER A 301 9.68 -3.22 -29.32
CA SER A 301 10.59 -2.12 -28.98
C SER A 301 9.91 -0.77 -28.63
N VAL A 302 8.58 -0.72 -28.56
CA VAL A 302 7.83 0.50 -28.23
C VAL A 302 7.41 0.48 -26.75
N SER A 303 7.57 1.62 -26.09
CA SER A 303 7.11 1.82 -24.70
C SER A 303 5.58 1.83 -24.64
N CYS A 304 5.02 1.10 -23.67
CA CYS A 304 3.59 1.02 -23.43
C CYS A 304 3.30 1.27 -21.94
N PRO A 305 3.10 2.53 -21.51
CA PRO A 305 2.72 2.84 -20.14
C PRO A 305 1.27 2.41 -19.89
N LEU A 306 1.02 1.70 -18.78
CA LEU A 306 -0.31 1.16 -18.45
C LEU A 306 -0.76 1.58 -17.07
N HIS A 307 -2.02 1.99 -16.96
CA HIS A 307 -2.69 2.19 -15.68
C HIS A 307 -3.56 0.97 -15.38
N VAL A 308 -3.15 0.17 -14.40
CA VAL A 308 -3.82 -1.06 -13.99
C VAL A 308 -4.64 -0.79 -12.74
N PHE A 309 -5.95 -0.73 -12.90
CA PHE A 309 -6.91 -0.52 -11.81
C PHE A 309 -7.86 -1.72 -11.62
N GLU A 310 -8.15 -2.48 -12.68
CA GLU A 310 -9.04 -3.64 -12.59
C GLU A 310 -8.47 -4.74 -11.68
N PRO A 311 -9.26 -5.24 -10.70
CA PRO A 311 -8.83 -6.26 -9.73
C PRO A 311 -8.13 -7.48 -10.36
N ARG A 312 -8.71 -8.06 -11.41
CA ARG A 312 -8.15 -9.22 -12.12
C ARG A 312 -6.74 -8.99 -12.67
N TYR A 313 -6.48 -7.78 -13.21
CA TYR A 313 -5.18 -7.44 -13.75
C TYR A 313 -4.20 -7.02 -12.66
N ARG A 314 -4.66 -6.49 -11.53
CA ARG A 314 -3.80 -6.26 -10.35
C ARG A 314 -3.19 -7.56 -9.86
N LEU A 315 -4.01 -8.61 -9.70
CA LEU A 315 -3.54 -9.96 -9.38
C LEU A 315 -2.57 -10.50 -10.44
N MET A 316 -2.95 -10.40 -11.73
CA MET A 316 -2.12 -10.88 -12.84
C MET A 316 -0.72 -10.26 -12.81
N ILE A 317 -0.62 -8.94 -12.66
CA ILE A 317 0.63 -8.19 -12.64
C ILE A 317 1.47 -8.50 -11.41
N ARG A 318 0.81 -8.64 -10.25
CA ARG A 318 1.45 -9.09 -9.02
C ARG A 318 2.14 -10.45 -9.23
N ARG A 319 1.42 -11.43 -9.78
CA ARG A 319 1.97 -12.76 -10.11
C ARG A 319 3.12 -12.69 -11.11
N CYS A 320 3.05 -11.84 -12.12
CA CYS A 320 4.15 -11.62 -13.07
C CYS A 320 5.41 -11.12 -12.38
N ILE A 321 5.28 -10.24 -11.37
CA ILE A 321 6.43 -9.69 -10.63
C ILE A 321 6.99 -10.68 -9.62
N GLU A 322 6.12 -11.36 -8.87
CA GLU A 322 6.50 -12.32 -7.81
C GLU A 322 7.13 -13.59 -8.37
N SER A 323 6.63 -14.09 -9.50
CA SER A 323 7.24 -15.21 -10.23
C SER A 323 8.57 -14.83 -10.90
N GLY A 324 8.88 -13.53 -10.99
CA GLY A 324 10.08 -13.00 -11.63
C GLY A 324 10.04 -12.99 -13.15
N THR A 325 8.98 -13.52 -13.79
CA THR A 325 8.86 -13.52 -15.27
C THR A 325 8.77 -12.11 -15.83
N ARG A 326 8.08 -11.19 -15.11
CA ARG A 326 7.83 -9.79 -15.47
C ARG A 326 7.29 -9.62 -16.90
N ARG A 327 6.62 -10.65 -17.43
CA ARG A 327 6.15 -10.69 -18.82
C ARG A 327 4.69 -11.10 -18.88
N PHE A 328 3.97 -10.47 -19.79
CA PHE A 328 2.58 -10.80 -20.09
C PHE A 328 2.27 -10.44 -21.55
N ALA A 329 1.22 -11.04 -22.12
CA ALA A 329 0.73 -10.76 -23.45
C ALA A 329 -0.15 -9.51 -23.44
N MET A 330 0.07 -8.58 -24.36
CA MET A 330 -0.86 -7.49 -24.67
C MET A 330 -1.55 -7.79 -25.99
N ILE A 331 -2.89 -7.77 -25.97
CA ILE A 331 -3.72 -8.07 -27.14
C ILE A 331 -4.86 -7.06 -27.21
N SER A 332 -5.23 -6.63 -28.42
CA SER A 332 -6.43 -5.83 -28.65
C SER A 332 -7.70 -6.64 -28.44
N ASN A 333 -8.75 -5.94 -28.00
CA ASN A 333 -10.09 -6.48 -28.02
C ASN A 333 -10.54 -6.76 -29.46
N CYS A 334 -11.37 -7.77 -29.64
CA CYS A 334 -11.96 -8.11 -30.94
C CYS A 334 -13.48 -8.03 -30.84
N CYS A 335 -14.15 -7.94 -31.99
CA CYS A 335 -15.60 -8.10 -32.03
C CYS A 335 -15.99 -9.55 -31.69
N PRO A 336 -17.15 -9.77 -31.05
CA PRO A 336 -17.66 -11.12 -30.77
C PRO A 336 -17.70 -12.00 -32.04
N PRO A 337 -17.41 -13.31 -31.96
CA PRO A 337 -17.49 -14.18 -30.77
C PRO A 337 -16.20 -14.29 -29.94
N MET A 338 -15.07 -13.73 -30.39
CA MET A 338 -13.80 -13.83 -29.67
C MET A 338 -13.59 -12.65 -28.71
N LYS A 339 -13.07 -12.93 -27.51
CA LYS A 339 -12.76 -11.90 -26.51
C LYS A 339 -11.63 -10.96 -26.95
N PHE A 340 -10.65 -11.48 -27.67
CA PHE A 340 -9.44 -10.75 -28.10
C PHE A 340 -8.86 -11.32 -29.40
N ALA A 341 -8.06 -10.49 -30.08
CA ALA A 341 -7.45 -10.78 -31.38
C ALA A 341 -6.53 -12.02 -31.37
N GLU A 342 -6.16 -12.51 -32.56
CA GLU A 342 -5.28 -13.68 -32.69
C GLU A 342 -3.79 -13.36 -32.53
N PHE A 343 -3.40 -12.10 -32.75
CA PHE A 343 -2.01 -11.65 -32.71
C PHE A 343 -1.82 -10.58 -31.64
N GLY A 344 -0.66 -10.59 -31.01
CA GLY A 344 -0.31 -9.63 -29.97
C GLY A 344 1.20 -9.54 -29.76
N THR A 345 1.57 -8.77 -28.74
CA THR A 345 2.99 -8.53 -28.39
C THR A 345 3.21 -8.84 -26.93
N VAL A 346 4.28 -9.55 -26.62
CA VAL A 346 4.72 -9.77 -25.23
C VAL A 346 5.29 -8.46 -24.70
N LEU A 347 4.77 -7.99 -23.58
CA LEU A 347 5.30 -6.84 -22.86
C LEU A 347 6.16 -7.31 -21.69
N GLU A 348 7.28 -6.61 -21.48
CA GLU A 348 8.10 -6.77 -20.28
C GLU A 348 7.90 -5.57 -19.34
N ILE A 349 7.63 -5.85 -18.07
CA ILE A 349 7.48 -4.84 -17.02
C ILE A 349 8.87 -4.37 -16.60
N LYS A 350 9.18 -3.10 -16.89
CA LYS A 350 10.41 -2.43 -16.46
C LYS A 350 10.29 -1.87 -15.06
N ASP A 351 9.18 -1.18 -14.78
CA ASP A 351 8.93 -0.56 -13.48
C ASP A 351 7.44 -0.58 -13.12
N ARG A 352 7.14 -0.50 -11.81
CA ARG A 352 5.79 -0.46 -11.26
C ARG A 352 5.71 0.54 -10.12
N ILE A 353 4.82 1.52 -10.26
CA ILE A 353 4.47 2.48 -9.22
C ILE A 353 3.13 2.07 -8.63
N MET A 354 3.13 1.70 -7.34
CA MET A 354 1.93 1.34 -6.60
C MET A 354 1.27 2.54 -5.94
N MET A 355 -0.05 2.59 -6.06
CA MET A 355 -0.90 3.58 -5.42
C MET A 355 -1.52 3.00 -4.13
N GLY A 356 -1.85 3.86 -3.16
CA GLY A 356 -2.40 3.42 -1.86
C GLY A 356 -3.78 2.74 -1.92
N ASN A 357 -4.43 2.72 -3.08
CA ASN A 357 -5.69 2.02 -3.36
C ASN A 357 -5.49 0.68 -4.08
N GLY A 358 -4.25 0.19 -4.21
CA GLY A 358 -3.92 -1.05 -4.91
C GLY A 358 -3.75 -0.91 -6.42
N CYS A 359 -4.09 0.23 -7.03
CA CYS A 359 -3.84 0.47 -8.46
C CYS A 359 -2.35 0.61 -8.73
N SER A 360 -1.91 0.32 -9.96
CA SER A 360 -0.51 0.49 -10.36
C SER A 360 -0.35 1.15 -11.71
N PHE A 361 0.63 2.04 -11.83
CA PHE A 361 1.17 2.46 -13.12
C PHE A 361 2.36 1.57 -13.47
N LEU A 362 2.34 0.98 -14.66
CA LEU A 362 3.40 0.14 -15.19
C LEU A 362 4.14 0.87 -16.30
N SER A 363 5.46 0.84 -16.25
CA SER A 363 6.32 1.11 -17.39
C SER A 363 6.65 -0.22 -18.05
N THR A 364 6.23 -0.40 -19.31
CA THR A 364 6.45 -1.65 -20.05
C THR A 364 7.04 -1.37 -21.42
N ILE A 365 7.75 -2.34 -21.98
CA ILE A 365 8.28 -2.28 -23.35
C ILE A 365 7.84 -3.52 -24.13
N GLY A 366 7.46 -3.33 -25.39
CA GLY A 366 7.17 -4.43 -26.29
C GLY A 366 8.42 -5.23 -26.62
N MET A 367 8.29 -6.55 -26.56
CA MET A 367 9.36 -7.49 -26.89
C MET A 367 9.07 -8.17 -28.22
N ARG A 368 8.38 -9.31 -28.19
CA ARG A 368 8.22 -10.20 -29.35
C ARG A 368 6.76 -10.34 -29.73
N ARG A 369 6.51 -10.52 -31.02
CA ARG A 369 5.17 -10.80 -31.56
C ARG A 369 4.83 -12.26 -31.43
N PHE A 370 3.54 -12.55 -31.32
CA PHE A 370 3.06 -13.92 -31.23
C PHE A 370 1.67 -14.08 -31.84
N LYS A 371 1.34 -15.34 -32.16
CA LYS A 371 -0.02 -15.82 -32.45
C LYS A 371 -0.55 -16.65 -31.29
N VAL A 372 -1.80 -16.43 -30.93
CA VAL A 372 -2.52 -17.21 -29.92
C VAL A 372 -2.85 -18.59 -30.49
N LEU A 373 -2.47 -19.65 -29.77
CA LEU A 373 -2.81 -21.03 -30.11
C LEU A 373 -4.01 -21.52 -29.29
N VAL A 374 -3.94 -21.35 -27.97
CA VAL A 374 -4.95 -21.81 -27.02
C VAL A 374 -5.33 -20.66 -26.10
N ARG A 375 -6.62 -20.52 -25.80
CA ARG A 375 -7.17 -19.53 -24.88
C ARG A 375 -7.74 -20.24 -23.64
N LYS A 376 -7.42 -19.72 -22.47
CA LYS A 376 -7.89 -20.22 -21.17
C LYS A 376 -8.22 -19.04 -20.27
N GLU A 377 -9.09 -19.23 -19.29
CA GLU A 377 -9.34 -18.25 -18.23
C GLU A 377 -8.81 -18.81 -16.91
N HIS A 378 -8.22 -17.96 -16.08
CA HIS A 378 -7.71 -18.33 -14.77
C HIS A 378 -7.81 -17.14 -13.82
N ASP A 379 -8.49 -17.33 -12.69
CA ASP A 379 -8.74 -16.31 -11.66
C ASP A 379 -9.27 -14.97 -12.20
N GLY A 380 -10.11 -15.07 -13.24
CA GLY A 380 -10.82 -13.94 -13.84
C GLY A 380 -10.02 -13.13 -14.86
N TYR A 381 -8.77 -13.49 -15.18
CA TYR A 381 -8.03 -12.96 -16.33
C TYR A 381 -7.77 -14.04 -17.37
N ASP A 382 -7.57 -13.63 -18.63
CA ASP A 382 -7.31 -14.56 -19.72
C ASP A 382 -5.83 -14.99 -19.73
N MET A 383 -5.59 -16.24 -20.12
CA MET A 383 -4.26 -16.83 -20.34
C MET A 383 -4.22 -17.45 -21.73
N ALA A 384 -3.05 -17.45 -22.35
CA ALA A 384 -2.90 -18.01 -23.69
C ALA A 384 -1.58 -18.78 -23.85
N THR A 385 -1.66 -19.89 -24.58
CA THR A 385 -0.47 -20.50 -25.17
C THR A 385 -0.19 -19.79 -26.47
N VAL A 386 1.07 -19.42 -26.70
CA VAL A 386 1.44 -18.55 -27.82
C VAL A 386 2.54 -19.17 -28.67
N GLN A 387 2.48 -18.92 -29.97
CA GLN A 387 3.55 -19.21 -30.93
C GLN A 387 4.24 -17.89 -31.30
N TYR A 388 5.53 -17.78 -31.04
CA TYR A 388 6.30 -16.61 -31.47
C TYR A 388 6.41 -16.55 -33.00
N ILE A 389 6.30 -15.33 -33.53
CA ILE A 389 6.41 -15.05 -34.96
C ILE A 389 7.70 -14.27 -35.18
N GLU A 390 8.38 -14.55 -36.29
CA GLU A 390 9.58 -13.84 -36.74
C GLU A 390 9.41 -13.43 -38.20
N ASP A 391 10.09 -12.36 -38.60
CA ASP A 391 10.11 -11.89 -39.97
C ASP A 391 10.90 -12.84 -40.88
N GLU A 392 10.39 -13.01 -42.10
CA GLU A 392 10.99 -13.86 -43.11
C GLU A 392 12.29 -13.27 -43.63
N LYS A 393 13.32 -14.12 -43.74
CA LYS A 393 14.62 -13.71 -44.28
C LYS A 393 14.48 -13.30 -45.73
N VAL A 394 14.99 -12.10 -46.03
CA VAL A 394 14.91 -11.53 -47.37
C VAL A 394 15.99 -12.14 -48.27
N PRO A 395 15.64 -12.67 -49.46
CA PRO A 395 16.63 -13.20 -50.39
C PRO A 395 17.64 -12.13 -50.83
N SER A 396 18.92 -12.49 -50.93
CA SER A 396 20.00 -11.56 -51.26
C SER A 396 19.79 -10.77 -52.56
N LYS A 397 19.02 -11.33 -53.51
CA LYS A 397 18.68 -10.68 -54.79
C LYS A 397 17.78 -9.45 -54.63
N LYS A 398 16.91 -9.43 -53.61
CA LYS A 398 15.97 -8.34 -53.34
C LYS A 398 16.49 -7.31 -52.32
N LEU A 399 17.60 -7.63 -51.66
CA LEU A 399 18.15 -6.84 -50.56
C LEU A 399 18.37 -5.38 -50.98
N SER A 400 19.01 -5.14 -52.13
CA SER A 400 19.28 -3.77 -52.62
C SER A 400 18.01 -2.94 -52.85
N GLU A 401 16.94 -3.54 -53.35
CA GLU A 401 15.65 -2.86 -53.53
C GLU A 401 14.98 -2.57 -52.20
N LEU A 402 15.07 -3.51 -51.25
CA LEU A 402 14.52 -3.36 -49.91
C LEU A 402 15.22 -2.24 -49.14
N TYR A 403 16.54 -2.13 -49.22
CA TYR A 403 17.29 -1.04 -48.59
C TYR A 403 16.87 0.34 -49.14
N LYS A 404 16.65 0.46 -50.45
CA LYS A 404 16.13 1.69 -51.06
C LYS A 404 14.73 2.03 -50.56
N LEU A 405 13.85 1.02 -50.50
CA LEU A 405 12.49 1.19 -49.99
C LEU A 405 12.50 1.60 -48.50
N HIS A 406 13.31 0.93 -47.70
CA HIS A 406 13.52 1.24 -46.29
C HIS A 406 13.92 2.70 -46.09
N ASP A 407 14.93 3.18 -46.83
CA ASP A 407 15.43 4.55 -46.68
C ASP A 407 14.40 5.59 -47.16
N ASP A 408 13.68 5.33 -48.25
CA ASP A 408 12.61 6.21 -48.73
C ASP A 408 11.46 6.31 -47.71
N VAL A 409 10.96 5.18 -47.20
CA VAL A 409 9.87 5.14 -46.23
C VAL A 409 10.29 5.79 -44.91
N ARG A 410 11.52 5.52 -44.45
CA ARG A 410 12.07 6.15 -43.24
C ARG A 410 12.15 7.66 -43.39
N GLN A 411 12.68 8.15 -44.50
CA GLN A 411 12.80 9.59 -44.76
C GLN A 411 11.43 10.27 -44.82
N ARG A 412 10.44 9.63 -45.46
CA ARG A 412 9.05 10.11 -45.49
C ARG A 412 8.45 10.14 -44.09
N GLY A 413 8.64 9.08 -43.30
CA GLY A 413 8.17 8.98 -41.92
C GLY A 413 8.75 10.07 -41.02
N LEU A 414 10.06 10.35 -41.14
CA LEU A 414 10.72 11.43 -40.41
C LEU A 414 10.22 12.81 -40.86
N THR A 415 10.07 13.03 -42.17
CA THR A 415 9.54 14.29 -42.71
C THR A 415 8.09 14.53 -42.24
N TRP A 416 7.29 13.48 -42.19
CA TRP A 416 5.93 13.52 -41.65
C TRP A 416 5.92 13.82 -40.15
N PHE A 417 6.74 13.12 -39.36
CA PHE A 417 6.91 13.42 -37.93
C PHE A 417 7.36 14.88 -37.73
N ASP A 418 8.24 15.37 -38.61
CA ASP A 418 8.75 16.73 -38.53
C ASP A 418 7.73 17.80 -38.88
N SER A 419 6.68 17.44 -39.61
CA SER A 419 5.55 18.32 -39.93
C SER A 419 4.62 18.59 -38.74
N PHE A 420 4.70 17.79 -37.66
CA PHE A 420 3.88 18.00 -36.48
C PHE A 420 4.21 19.31 -35.75
N ARG A 421 3.22 19.86 -35.05
CA ARG A 421 3.41 21.02 -34.17
C ARG A 421 4.29 20.64 -32.98
N SER A 422 5.01 21.62 -32.42
CA SER A 422 5.92 21.45 -31.28
C SER A 422 5.27 20.73 -30.11
N GLU A 423 4.01 21.03 -29.80
CA GLU A 423 3.30 20.49 -28.65
C GLU A 423 3.04 18.98 -28.81
N ILE A 424 2.63 18.57 -30.03
CA ILE A 424 2.38 17.16 -30.36
C ILE A 424 3.70 16.38 -30.36
N LYS A 425 4.77 16.95 -30.93
CA LYS A 425 6.10 16.32 -30.90
C LYS A 425 6.56 16.10 -29.47
N SER A 426 6.47 17.10 -28.60
CA SER A 426 6.87 16.98 -27.19
C SER A 426 6.08 15.88 -26.46
N GLU A 427 4.79 15.73 -26.73
CA GLU A 427 3.96 14.68 -26.12
C GLU A 427 4.33 13.27 -26.62
N ILE A 428 4.57 13.13 -27.93
CA ILE A 428 5.04 11.86 -28.52
C ILE A 428 6.39 11.46 -27.92
N LEU A 429 7.33 12.39 -27.84
CA LEU A 429 8.66 12.15 -27.28
C LEU A 429 8.60 11.77 -25.80
N ARG A 430 7.64 12.31 -25.05
CA ARG A 430 7.43 11.97 -23.65
C ARG A 430 6.83 10.56 -23.47
N THR A 431 5.92 10.16 -24.35
CA THR A 431 5.12 8.93 -24.18
C THR A 431 5.74 7.73 -24.89
N VAL A 432 6.08 7.89 -26.17
CA VAL A 432 6.59 6.82 -27.05
C VAL A 432 8.12 6.82 -27.07
N GLY A 433 8.74 8.00 -26.93
CA GLY A 433 10.19 8.19 -26.98
C GLY A 433 10.67 8.73 -28.33
N PHE A 434 11.99 8.90 -28.45
CA PHE A 434 12.64 9.38 -29.67
C PHE A 434 12.60 8.34 -30.80
N PRO A 435 12.57 8.77 -32.07
CA PRO A 435 12.65 7.87 -33.20
C PRO A 435 13.94 7.03 -33.12
N PRO A 436 13.86 5.69 -33.16
CA PRO A 436 15.03 4.82 -33.09
C PRO A 436 16.01 5.04 -34.25
N SER A 437 17.30 4.95 -33.97
CA SER A 437 18.33 4.85 -35.01
C SER A 437 18.19 3.53 -35.76
N THR A 438 18.62 3.50 -37.02
CA THR A 438 18.65 2.26 -37.81
C THR A 438 19.68 1.30 -37.22
N GLU A 439 19.23 0.10 -36.83
CA GLU A 439 20.08 -0.97 -36.32
C GLU A 439 20.95 -1.59 -37.43
N PRO A 440 22.17 -2.07 -37.13
CA PRO A 440 22.93 -2.85 -38.10
C PRO A 440 22.24 -4.19 -38.36
N ASN A 441 22.24 -4.65 -39.61
CA ASN A 441 21.62 -5.91 -40.05
C ASN A 441 20.14 -6.03 -39.65
N TRP A 442 19.39 -4.93 -39.76
CA TRP A 442 17.99 -4.88 -39.37
C TRP A 442 17.10 -5.87 -40.14
N GLU A 443 17.53 -6.31 -41.32
CA GLU A 443 16.86 -7.32 -42.14
C GLU A 443 16.92 -8.74 -41.55
N GLU A 444 17.83 -8.97 -40.60
CA GLU A 444 17.99 -10.26 -39.92
C GLU A 444 17.30 -10.29 -38.55
N LEU A 445 16.80 -9.15 -38.07
CA LEU A 445 16.12 -9.05 -36.79
C LEU A 445 14.76 -9.76 -36.84
N SER A 446 14.38 -10.42 -35.74
CA SER A 446 13.12 -11.18 -35.62
C SER A 446 11.87 -10.36 -35.93
N ASP A 447 11.90 -9.07 -35.64
CA ASP A 447 10.77 -8.18 -35.81
C ASP A 447 11.09 -7.04 -36.79
N GLY A 448 12.21 -7.14 -37.52
CA GLY A 448 12.71 -6.06 -38.36
C GLY A 448 13.15 -4.83 -37.56
N PRO A 449 13.34 -3.68 -38.23
CA PRO A 449 13.89 -2.48 -37.59
C PRO A 449 12.90 -1.79 -36.64
N ALA A 450 13.34 -1.41 -35.44
CA ALA A 450 12.47 -0.86 -34.40
C ALA A 450 11.75 0.44 -34.80
N TRP A 451 12.34 1.24 -35.68
CA TRP A 451 11.73 2.49 -36.12
C TRP A 451 10.42 2.29 -36.89
N THR A 452 10.24 1.14 -37.54
CA THR A 452 8.99 0.83 -38.26
C THR A 452 7.83 0.69 -37.27
N TRP A 453 8.06 -0.02 -36.16
CA TRP A 453 7.10 -0.16 -35.07
C TRP A 453 6.83 1.16 -34.35
N TRP A 454 7.87 1.96 -34.14
CA TRP A 454 7.73 3.31 -33.60
C TRP A 454 6.82 4.15 -34.49
N LEU A 455 7.04 4.16 -35.81
CA LEU A 455 6.20 4.90 -36.74
C LEU A 455 4.76 4.37 -36.77
N LEU A 456 4.59 3.04 -36.83
CA LEU A 456 3.27 2.38 -36.80
C LEU A 456 2.45 2.75 -35.56
N SER A 457 3.10 2.92 -34.41
CA SER A 457 2.44 3.33 -33.16
C SER A 457 1.85 4.75 -33.22
N LEU A 458 2.34 5.59 -34.13
CA LEU A 458 1.89 6.97 -34.33
C LEU A 458 0.84 7.09 -35.44
N LEU A 459 0.76 6.12 -36.34
CA LEU A 459 -0.17 6.19 -37.47
C LEU A 459 -1.62 6.01 -36.96
N PRO A 460 -2.56 6.87 -37.38
CA PRO A 460 -3.96 6.80 -36.98
C PRO A 460 -4.71 5.72 -37.78
N LEU A 461 -4.25 4.48 -37.69
CA LEU A 461 -4.87 3.32 -38.32
C LEU A 461 -5.91 2.70 -37.39
N GLY A 462 -6.89 2.02 -37.99
CA GLY A 462 -7.86 1.24 -37.23
C GLY A 462 -7.17 0.06 -36.51
N GLN A 463 -7.76 -0.36 -35.39
CA GLN A 463 -7.19 -1.41 -34.53
C GLN A 463 -6.98 -2.74 -35.28
N ASN A 464 -7.87 -3.08 -36.22
CA ASN A 464 -7.72 -4.26 -37.09
C ASN A 464 -6.52 -4.14 -38.05
N ALA A 465 -6.31 -2.97 -38.65
CA ALA A 465 -5.18 -2.75 -39.56
C ALA A 465 -3.83 -2.86 -38.83
N HIS A 466 -3.76 -2.39 -37.58
CA HIS A 466 -2.59 -2.62 -36.73
C HIS A 466 -2.37 -4.10 -36.43
N VAL A 467 -3.43 -4.89 -36.19
CA VAL A 467 -3.32 -6.35 -35.98
C VAL A 467 -2.83 -7.05 -37.25
N ASP A 468 -3.33 -6.65 -38.42
CA ASP A 468 -2.88 -7.21 -39.71
C ASP A 468 -1.40 -6.93 -39.98
N LEU A 469 -0.94 -5.72 -39.66
CA LEU A 469 0.48 -5.33 -39.77
C LEU A 469 1.37 -6.05 -38.75
N LEU A 470 0.84 -6.30 -37.54
CA LEU A 470 1.52 -7.08 -36.51
C LEU A 470 1.67 -8.55 -36.95
N ALA A 471 0.65 -9.11 -37.59
CA ALA A 471 0.63 -10.48 -38.09
C ALA A 471 1.57 -10.72 -39.29
N ASN A 472 1.91 -9.66 -40.02
CA ASN A 472 2.71 -9.76 -41.25
C ASN A 472 4.19 -10.06 -40.95
N THR A 473 4.74 -11.09 -41.60
CA THR A 473 6.13 -11.54 -41.50
C THR A 473 7.05 -10.96 -42.57
N SER A 474 6.52 -10.25 -43.56
CA SER A 474 7.30 -9.67 -44.65
C SER A 474 7.61 -8.20 -44.38
N ILE A 475 8.89 -7.88 -44.16
CA ILE A 475 9.36 -6.49 -44.01
C ILE A 475 9.04 -5.68 -45.27
N GLU A 476 9.17 -6.29 -46.46
CA GLU A 476 8.85 -5.64 -47.74
C GLU A 476 7.39 -5.20 -47.81
N VAL A 477 6.45 -6.06 -47.37
CA VAL A 477 5.02 -5.75 -47.36
C VAL A 477 4.68 -4.74 -46.28
N ARG A 478 5.35 -4.77 -45.12
CA ARG A 478 5.13 -3.78 -44.04
C ARG A 478 5.57 -2.37 -44.43
N LEU A 479 6.60 -2.25 -45.27
CA LEU A 479 7.12 -0.96 -45.74
C LEU A 479 6.32 -0.37 -46.91
N LYS A 480 5.68 -1.22 -47.73
CA LYS A 480 4.81 -0.80 -48.84
C LYS A 480 3.45 -0.36 -48.35
#